data_AF-A0A7C0VZF5-F1
#
_entry.id   AF-A0A7C0VZF5-F1
#
_cell.length_a   1.000
_cell.length_b   1.000
_cell.length_c   1.000
_cell.angle_alpha   90.00
_cell.angle_beta   90.00
_cell.angle_gamma   90.00
#
_symmetry.space_group_name_H-M   'P 1'
#
loop_
_entity.id
_entity.type
_entity.pdbx_description
1 polymer ?
#
loop_
_entity_poly.entity_id
_entity_poly.type
_entity_poly.pdbx_seq_one_letter_code
_entity_poly.pdbx_strand_id
1 'polypeptide(L)'
;MKRYFACLITFVFLLISAVPVVHARTEDAELYVARGIQKINEQNYSSALMLLKRAIKISPNSIEAVFYSGVAYTGLKNYKKAETAFYKVLQLDKDAVEAYFELGRIYYLTFECSKSSGNFSRFNALTAESPIKKQAEKMRKDCKKERRGEKRYKLDITLGGQYDSNVILEHDNPPVAGAGDADDIRGT
;
A
#
# COMPACT_ATOMS: atom_id res chain seq x y z
N MET A 1 -9.31 47.18 38.52
CA MET A 1 -10.12 47.02 37.30
C MET A 1 -9.52 47.66 36.04
N LYS A 2 -9.03 48.92 36.07
CA LYS A 2 -8.47 49.60 34.87
C LYS A 2 -7.25 48.90 34.20
N ARG A 3 -6.38 48.26 34.98
CA ARG A 3 -5.20 47.52 34.46
C ARG A 3 -5.56 46.23 33.72
N TYR A 4 -6.63 45.54 34.13
CA TYR A 4 -7.12 44.34 33.44
C TYR A 4 -7.79 44.69 32.11
N PHE A 5 -8.56 45.79 32.07
CA PHE A 5 -9.16 46.29 30.84
C PHE A 5 -8.12 46.70 29.78
N ALA A 6 -7.05 47.39 30.19
CA ALA A 6 -5.97 47.76 29.27
C ALA A 6 -5.25 46.52 28.68
N CYS A 7 -5.00 45.50 29.51
CA CYS A 7 -4.36 44.26 29.06
C CYS A 7 -5.26 43.39 28.16
N LEU A 8 -6.59 43.45 28.37
CA LEU A 8 -7.56 42.72 27.55
C LEU A 8 -7.73 43.38 26.17
N ILE A 9 -7.70 44.71 26.10
CA ILE A 9 -7.72 45.47 24.84
C ILE A 9 -6.44 45.23 24.03
N THR A 10 -5.26 45.21 24.65
CA THR A 10 -4.00 44.91 23.93
C THR A 10 -3.94 43.46 23.45
N PHE A 11 -4.45 42.51 24.23
CA PHE A 11 -4.54 41.10 23.81
C PHE A 11 -5.51 40.92 22.63
N VAL A 12 -6.67 41.59 22.66
CA VAL A 12 -7.64 41.59 21.55
C VAL A 12 -7.05 42.25 20.30
N PHE A 13 -6.32 43.37 20.41
CA PHE A 13 -5.62 43.98 19.28
C PHE A 13 -4.51 43.08 18.70
N LEU A 14 -3.76 42.38 19.57
CA LEU A 14 -2.72 41.45 19.15
C LEU A 14 -3.32 40.24 18.41
N LEU A 15 -4.46 39.73 18.90
CA LEU A 15 -5.24 38.70 18.19
C LEU A 15 -5.76 39.20 16.85
N ILE A 16 -6.34 40.40 16.78
CA ILE A 16 -6.86 40.98 15.53
C ILE A 16 -5.73 41.23 14.52
N SER A 17 -4.53 41.62 14.96
CA SER A 17 -3.37 41.79 14.06
C SER A 17 -2.77 40.46 13.56
N ALA A 18 -2.89 39.38 14.36
CA ALA A 18 -2.34 38.08 14.03
C ALA A 18 -3.22 37.29 13.03
N VAL A 19 -4.54 37.44 13.11
CA VAL A 19 -5.52 36.75 12.23
C VAL A 19 -5.30 37.02 10.72
N PRO A 20 -5.18 38.27 10.23
CA PRO A 20 -5.00 38.53 8.80
C PRO A 20 -3.66 38.03 8.28
N VAL A 21 -2.61 38.05 9.11
CA VAL A 21 -1.28 37.53 8.73
C VAL A 21 -1.29 36.01 8.59
N VAL A 22 -1.99 35.30 9.47
CA VAL A 22 -2.17 33.84 9.35
C VAL A 22 -3.02 33.51 8.11
N HIS A 23 -4.09 34.26 7.86
CA HIS A 23 -4.98 34.04 6.72
C HIS A 23 -4.28 34.24 5.36
N ALA A 24 -3.52 35.32 5.18
CA ALA A 24 -2.76 35.55 3.94
C ALA A 24 -1.70 34.46 3.70
N ARG A 25 -1.04 33.97 4.75
CA ARG A 25 -0.10 32.84 4.63
C ARG A 25 -0.81 31.54 4.25
N THR A 26 -2.02 31.28 4.74
CA THR A 26 -2.75 30.06 4.35
C THR A 26 -3.24 30.11 2.90
N GLU A 27 -3.64 31.27 2.39
CA GLU A 27 -4.02 31.46 0.98
C GLU A 27 -2.85 31.15 0.03
N ASP A 28 -1.63 31.58 0.39
CA ASP A 28 -0.42 31.25 -0.39
C ASP A 28 -0.18 29.72 -0.47
N ALA A 29 -0.46 28.98 0.62
CA ALA A 29 -0.30 27.54 0.64
C ALA A 29 -1.30 26.85 -0.30
N GLU A 30 -2.58 27.24 -0.23
CA GLU A 30 -3.65 26.70 -1.07
C GLU A 30 -3.39 26.95 -2.56
N LEU A 31 -2.88 28.14 -2.91
CA LEU A 31 -2.48 28.44 -4.29
C LEU A 31 -1.37 27.50 -4.80
N TYR A 32 -0.36 27.22 -3.96
CA TYR A 32 0.69 26.27 -4.32
C TYR A 32 0.15 24.84 -4.47
N VAL A 33 -0.83 24.44 -3.65
CA VAL A 33 -1.51 23.14 -3.78
C VAL A 33 -2.25 23.07 -5.11
N ALA A 34 -3.09 24.06 -5.43
CA ALA A 34 -3.87 24.09 -6.68
C ALA A 34 -2.97 24.00 -7.92
N ARG A 35 -1.86 24.76 -7.94
CA ARG A 35 -0.87 24.67 -9.04
C ARG A 35 -0.15 23.33 -9.06
N GLY A 36 0.10 22.73 -7.89
CA GLY A 36 0.68 21.39 -7.78
C GLY A 36 -0.22 20.33 -8.41
N ILE A 37 -1.53 20.39 -8.12
CA ILE A 37 -2.55 19.51 -8.70
C ILE A 37 -2.63 19.69 -10.22
N GLN A 38 -2.60 20.94 -10.71
CA GLN A 38 -2.53 21.20 -12.15
C GLN A 38 -1.32 20.50 -12.78
N LYS A 39 -0.13 20.58 -12.16
CA LYS A 39 1.06 19.88 -12.65
C LYS A 39 0.95 18.37 -12.60
N ILE A 40 0.21 17.80 -11.65
CA ILE A 40 -0.12 16.37 -11.62
C ILE A 40 -0.99 15.99 -12.83
N ASN A 41 -2.00 16.81 -13.16
CA ASN A 41 -2.88 16.58 -14.32
C ASN A 41 -2.10 16.66 -15.64
N GLU A 42 -1.08 17.52 -15.71
CA GLU A 42 -0.10 17.60 -16.82
C GLU A 42 0.92 16.44 -16.80
N GLN A 43 0.84 15.51 -15.85
CA GLN A 43 1.81 14.43 -15.59
C GLN A 43 3.24 14.93 -15.27
N ASN A 44 3.40 16.22 -14.97
CA ASN A 44 4.66 16.82 -14.55
C ASN A 44 4.83 16.73 -13.03
N TYR A 45 5.05 15.51 -12.55
CA TYR A 45 5.13 15.20 -11.13
C TYR A 45 6.31 15.88 -10.41
N SER A 46 7.43 16.12 -11.12
CA SER A 46 8.59 16.82 -10.56
C SER A 46 8.28 18.28 -10.22
N SER A 47 7.63 19.00 -11.15
CA SER A 47 7.18 20.36 -10.90
C SER A 47 6.07 20.40 -9.84
N ALA A 48 5.16 19.42 -9.84
CA ALA A 48 4.14 19.30 -8.80
C ALA A 48 4.76 19.21 -7.40
N LEU A 49 5.77 18.35 -7.19
CA LEU A 49 6.46 18.22 -5.91
C LEU A 49 7.16 19.51 -5.48
N MET A 50 7.70 20.30 -6.41
CA MET A 50 8.30 21.60 -6.06
C MET A 50 7.26 22.56 -5.47
N LEU A 51 6.08 22.62 -6.08
CA LEU A 51 4.98 23.47 -5.62
C LEU A 51 4.40 22.96 -4.29
N LEU A 52 4.14 21.67 -4.18
CA LEU A 52 3.61 21.05 -2.97
C LEU A 52 4.57 21.16 -1.78
N LYS A 53 5.89 21.10 -2.00
CA LYS A 53 6.88 21.38 -0.95
C LYS A 53 6.82 22.82 -0.45
N ARG A 54 6.51 23.80 -1.31
CA ARG A 54 6.30 25.18 -0.88
C ARG A 54 5.02 25.29 -0.06
N ALA A 55 3.94 24.64 -0.48
CA ALA A 55 2.71 24.56 0.30
C ALA A 55 2.95 23.97 1.70
N ILE A 56 3.65 22.83 1.79
CA ILE A 56 3.98 22.19 3.07
C ILE A 56 4.90 23.07 3.94
N LYS A 57 5.81 23.85 3.36
CA LYS A 57 6.65 24.79 4.12
C LYS A 57 5.82 25.88 4.78
N ILE A 58 4.73 26.31 4.13
CA ILE A 58 3.85 27.36 4.63
C ILE A 58 2.81 26.78 5.60
N SER A 59 2.22 25.63 5.27
CA SER A 59 1.28 24.87 6.10
C SER A 59 1.74 23.41 6.26
N PRO A 60 2.54 23.10 7.30
CA PRO A 60 3.14 21.77 7.50
C PRO A 60 2.16 20.61 7.70
N ASN A 61 0.94 20.94 8.10
CA ASN A 61 -0.15 20.02 8.38
C ASN A 61 -1.26 20.05 7.32
N SER A 62 -1.02 20.68 6.15
CA SER A 62 -1.95 20.60 5.03
C SER A 62 -2.08 19.15 4.54
N ILE A 63 -3.22 18.52 4.85
CA ILE A 63 -3.54 17.16 4.44
C ILE A 63 -3.48 17.05 2.91
N GLU A 64 -4.06 18.01 2.21
CA GLU A 64 -4.12 18.04 0.74
C GLU A 64 -2.72 18.14 0.12
N ALA A 65 -1.85 19.04 0.61
CA ALA A 65 -0.50 19.19 0.09
C ALA A 65 0.34 17.91 0.29
N VAL A 66 0.16 17.23 1.42
CA VAL A 66 0.84 15.96 1.73
C VAL A 66 0.28 14.83 0.87
N PHE A 67 -1.05 14.74 0.71
CA PHE A 67 -1.72 13.74 -0.12
C PHE A 67 -1.26 13.83 -1.57
N TYR A 68 -1.33 15.01 -2.19
CA TYR A 68 -0.89 15.19 -3.57
C TYR A 68 0.63 15.04 -3.74
N SER A 69 1.42 15.23 -2.67
CA SER A 69 2.85 14.85 -2.71
C SER A 69 3.01 13.33 -2.84
N GLY A 70 2.18 12.56 -2.15
CA GLY A 70 2.11 11.10 -2.30
C GLY A 70 1.71 10.67 -3.71
N VAL A 71 0.70 11.33 -4.29
CA VAL A 71 0.29 11.10 -5.69
C VAL A 71 1.44 11.40 -6.66
N ALA A 72 2.12 12.54 -6.51
CA ALA A 72 3.24 12.90 -7.36
C ALA A 72 4.44 11.94 -7.19
N TYR A 73 4.75 11.50 -5.97
CA TYR A 73 5.77 10.47 -5.75
C TYR A 73 5.40 9.13 -6.41
N THR A 74 4.12 8.76 -6.40
CA THR A 74 3.63 7.57 -7.10
C THR A 74 3.81 7.69 -8.60
N GLY A 75 3.49 8.85 -9.19
CA GLY A 75 3.73 9.14 -10.61
C GLY A 75 5.21 9.06 -11.00
N LEU A 76 6.12 9.43 -10.09
CA LEU A 76 7.57 9.26 -10.23
C LEU A 76 8.07 7.85 -9.90
N LYS A 77 7.18 6.90 -9.62
CA LYS A 77 7.49 5.53 -9.16
C LYS A 77 8.35 5.48 -7.89
N ASN A 78 8.39 6.56 -7.11
CA ASN A 78 9.07 6.60 -5.81
C ASN A 78 8.11 6.13 -4.73
N TYR A 79 7.78 4.84 -4.77
CA TYR A 79 6.75 4.24 -3.92
C TYR A 79 7.05 4.36 -2.43
N LYS A 80 8.33 4.31 -2.02
CA LYS A 80 8.73 4.50 -0.62
C LYS A 80 8.38 5.89 -0.09
N LYS A 81 8.61 6.95 -0.87
CA LYS A 81 8.24 8.31 -0.46
C LYS A 81 6.73 8.54 -0.54
N ALA A 82 6.06 7.92 -1.51
CA ALA A 82 4.61 7.97 -1.62
C ALA A 82 3.93 7.32 -0.39
N GLU A 83 4.38 6.12 0.00
CA GLU A 83 3.94 5.41 1.20
C GLU A 83 4.08 6.29 2.45
N THR A 84 5.24 6.89 2.68
CA THR A 84 5.46 7.80 3.81
C THR A 84 4.50 8.99 3.80
N ALA A 85 4.22 9.56 2.62
CA ALA A 85 3.30 10.69 2.50
C ALA A 85 1.86 10.27 2.84
N PHE A 86 1.38 9.14 2.32
CA PHE A 86 0.03 8.65 2.62
C PHE A 86 -0.13 8.20 4.08
N TYR A 87 0.90 7.64 4.71
CA TYR A 87 0.86 7.41 6.16
C TYR A 87 0.78 8.71 6.96
N LYS A 88 1.49 9.77 6.53
CA LYS A 88 1.35 11.09 7.17
C LYS A 88 -0.07 11.64 7.02
N VAL A 89 -0.72 11.42 5.87
CA VAL A 89 -2.16 11.75 5.71
C VAL A 89 -2.99 11.01 6.75
N LEU A 90 -2.82 9.70 6.88
CA LEU A 90 -3.54 8.88 7.85
C LEU A 90 -3.25 9.23 9.33
N GLN A 91 -2.10 9.85 9.61
CA GLN A 91 -1.79 10.38 10.94
C GLN A 91 -2.54 11.68 11.25
N LEU A 92 -2.76 12.51 10.24
CA LEU A 92 -3.50 13.78 10.36
C LEU A 92 -5.01 13.55 10.32
N ASP A 93 -5.45 12.62 9.48
CA ASP A 93 -6.83 12.19 9.33
C ASP A 93 -6.89 10.68 9.11
N LYS A 94 -7.25 9.97 10.19
CA LYS A 94 -7.39 8.51 10.22
C LYS A 94 -8.49 7.97 9.30
N ASP A 95 -9.44 8.82 8.91
CA ASP A 95 -10.59 8.44 8.10
C ASP A 95 -10.41 8.89 6.63
N ALA A 96 -9.21 9.34 6.25
CA ALA A 96 -8.85 9.70 4.88
C ALA A 96 -8.87 8.47 3.95
N VAL A 97 -10.06 8.20 3.40
CA VAL A 97 -10.40 7.02 2.61
C VAL A 97 -9.51 6.88 1.38
N GLU A 98 -9.21 7.98 0.70
CA GLU A 98 -8.37 8.03 -0.49
C GLU A 98 -6.95 7.55 -0.20
N ALA A 99 -6.41 7.84 0.99
CA ALA A 99 -5.06 7.40 1.36
C ALA A 99 -4.97 5.88 1.49
N TYR A 100 -6.03 5.21 1.97
CA TYR A 100 -6.09 3.74 1.97
C TYR A 100 -6.12 3.15 0.55
N PHE A 101 -6.84 3.78 -0.38
CA PHE A 101 -6.84 3.33 -1.78
C PHE A 101 -5.46 3.47 -2.41
N GLU A 102 -4.81 4.62 -2.22
CA GLU A 102 -3.48 4.92 -2.74
C GLU A 102 -2.41 3.96 -2.19
N LEU A 103 -2.41 3.70 -0.87
CA LEU A 103 -1.53 2.70 -0.26
C LEU A 103 -1.82 1.29 -0.81
N GLY A 104 -3.09 0.92 -0.93
CA GLY A 104 -3.48 -0.36 -1.54
C GLY A 104 -2.94 -0.53 -2.95
N ARG A 105 -2.99 0.54 -3.77
CA ARG A 105 -2.45 0.57 -5.13
C ARG A 105 -0.93 0.50 -5.16
N ILE A 106 -0.23 1.23 -4.27
CA ILE A 106 1.23 1.15 -4.15
C ILE A 106 1.65 -0.28 -3.85
N TYR A 107 1.05 -0.92 -2.84
CA TYR A 107 1.40 -2.30 -2.49
C TYR A 107 1.03 -3.31 -3.56
N TYR A 108 -0.01 -3.04 -4.35
CA TYR A 108 -0.32 -3.84 -5.53
C TYR A 108 0.80 -3.74 -6.57
N LEU A 109 1.29 -2.52 -6.85
CA LEU A 109 2.39 -2.28 -7.80
C LEU A 109 3.75 -2.81 -7.32
N THR A 110 3.97 -2.93 -6.01
CA THR A 110 5.18 -3.53 -5.41
C THR A 110 5.04 -5.02 -5.09
N PHE A 111 3.95 -5.66 -5.51
CA PHE A 111 3.63 -7.08 -5.27
C PHE A 111 3.49 -7.48 -3.78
N GLU A 112 3.31 -6.51 -2.88
CA GLU A 112 3.06 -6.72 -1.46
C GLU A 112 1.57 -7.02 -1.19
N CYS A 113 1.10 -8.13 -1.74
CA CYS A 113 -0.31 -8.54 -1.78
C CYS A 113 -1.04 -8.54 -0.42
N SER A 114 -0.33 -8.85 0.67
CA SER A 114 -0.89 -8.85 2.04
C SER A 114 -1.27 -7.43 2.47
N LYS A 115 -0.35 -6.48 2.34
CA LYS A 115 -0.58 -5.08 2.69
C LYS A 115 -1.60 -4.43 1.75
N SER A 116 -1.53 -4.74 0.45
CA SER A 116 -2.50 -4.27 -0.54
C SER A 116 -3.93 -4.68 -0.16
N SER A 117 -4.13 -5.97 0.13
CA SER A 117 -5.45 -6.50 0.50
C SER A 117 -6.01 -5.89 1.78
N GLY A 118 -5.15 -5.60 2.77
CA GLY A 118 -5.55 -4.94 4.01
C GLY A 118 -6.03 -3.51 3.79
N ASN A 119 -5.28 -2.74 3.00
CA ASN A 119 -5.62 -1.35 2.69
C ASN A 119 -6.91 -1.24 1.85
N PHE A 120 -7.07 -2.07 0.81
CA PHE A 120 -8.33 -2.12 0.06
C PHE A 120 -9.51 -2.58 0.91
N SER A 121 -9.30 -3.43 1.92
CA SER A 121 -10.37 -3.81 2.85
C SER A 121 -10.81 -2.62 3.71
N ARG A 122 -9.87 -1.77 4.16
CA ARG A 122 -10.20 -0.54 4.91
C ARG A 122 -10.93 0.47 4.01
N PHE A 123 -10.41 0.70 2.80
CA PHE A 123 -11.06 1.53 1.79
C PHE A 123 -12.51 1.10 1.50
N ASN A 124 -12.75 -0.19 1.25
CA ASN A 124 -14.08 -0.70 0.95
C ASN A 124 -15.06 -0.60 2.13
N ALA A 125 -14.56 -0.64 3.37
CA ALA A 125 -15.39 -0.52 4.57
C ALA A 125 -15.85 0.92 4.82
N LEU A 126 -15.09 1.91 4.34
CA LEU A 126 -15.37 3.33 4.53
C LEU A 126 -16.03 3.98 3.30
N THR A 127 -16.17 3.24 2.18
CA THR A 127 -16.75 3.75 0.93
C THR A 127 -18.12 3.18 0.61
N ALA A 128 -19.02 4.08 0.21
CA ALA A 128 -20.22 3.72 -0.55
C ALA A 128 -19.84 3.16 -1.93
N GLU A 129 -20.81 2.54 -2.60
CA GLU A 129 -20.57 1.87 -3.87
C GLU A 129 -20.13 2.86 -4.96
N SER A 130 -18.97 2.61 -5.58
CA SER A 130 -18.37 3.50 -6.58
C SER A 130 -17.53 2.72 -7.61
N PRO A 131 -17.22 3.29 -8.79
CA PRO A 131 -16.32 2.66 -9.75
C PRO A 131 -14.93 2.35 -9.16
N ILE A 132 -14.43 3.22 -8.28
CA ILE A 132 -13.14 3.07 -7.60
C ILE A 132 -13.17 1.86 -6.66
N LYS A 133 -14.29 1.62 -5.97
CA LYS A 133 -14.51 0.42 -5.15
C LYS A 133 -14.42 -0.86 -5.96
N LYS A 134 -15.04 -0.89 -7.15
CA LYS A 134 -14.92 -2.04 -8.08
C LYS A 134 -13.47 -2.26 -8.53
N GLN A 135 -12.72 -1.18 -8.76
CA GLN A 135 -11.30 -1.27 -9.10
C GLN A 135 -10.47 -1.86 -7.94
N ALA A 136 -10.67 -1.38 -6.72
CA ALA A 136 -10.03 -1.90 -5.52
C ALA A 136 -10.34 -3.39 -5.30
N GLU A 137 -11.59 -3.81 -5.51
CA GLU A 137 -12.00 -5.21 -5.43
C GLU A 137 -11.32 -6.09 -6.47
N LYS A 138 -11.17 -5.60 -7.71
CA LYS A 138 -10.43 -6.32 -8.76
C LYS A 138 -8.98 -6.55 -8.34
N MET A 139 -8.27 -5.48 -7.96
CA MET A 139 -6.88 -5.57 -7.52
C MET A 139 -6.72 -6.52 -6.32
N ARG A 140 -7.66 -6.47 -5.37
CA ARG A 140 -7.67 -7.38 -4.21
C ARG A 140 -7.90 -8.85 -4.60
N LYS A 141 -8.79 -9.12 -5.57
CA LYS A 141 -9.03 -10.48 -6.08
C LYS A 141 -7.79 -11.02 -6.80
N ASP A 142 -7.09 -10.17 -7.55
CA ASP A 142 -5.87 -10.54 -8.26
C ASP A 142 -4.77 -10.94 -7.26
N CYS A 143 -4.52 -10.15 -6.21
CA CYS A 143 -3.62 -10.52 -5.11
C CYS A 143 -3.99 -11.85 -4.43
N LYS A 144 -5.29 -12.16 -4.29
CA LYS A 144 -5.75 -13.42 -3.68
C LYS A 144 -5.42 -14.63 -4.56
N LYS A 145 -5.45 -14.49 -5.88
CA LYS A 145 -5.09 -15.55 -6.83
C LYS A 145 -3.60 -15.85 -6.77
N GLU A 146 -2.76 -14.83 -6.79
CA GLU A 146 -1.30 -14.96 -6.68
C GLU A 146 -0.91 -15.68 -5.39
N ARG A 147 -1.44 -15.25 -4.24
CA ARG A 147 -1.17 -15.91 -2.95
C ARG A 147 -1.61 -17.38 -2.92
N ARG A 148 -2.69 -17.73 -3.62
CA ARG A 148 -3.12 -19.14 -3.75
C ARG A 148 -2.16 -19.92 -4.64
N GLY A 149 -1.65 -19.32 -5.72
CA GLY A 149 -0.61 -19.90 -6.57
C GLY A 149 0.66 -20.18 -5.77
N GLU A 150 1.21 -19.16 -5.10
CA GLU A 150 2.42 -19.28 -4.25
C GLU A 150 2.29 -20.40 -3.23
N LYS A 151 1.14 -20.49 -2.53
CA LYS A 151 0.89 -21.57 -1.57
C LYS A 151 0.83 -22.95 -2.22
N ARG A 152 0.26 -23.09 -3.42
CA ARG A 152 0.26 -24.38 -4.15
C ARG A 152 1.68 -24.82 -4.48
N TYR A 153 2.48 -23.95 -5.11
CA TYR A 153 3.87 -24.29 -5.44
C TYR A 153 4.71 -24.64 -4.20
N LYS A 154 4.51 -23.92 -3.08
CA LYS A 154 5.19 -24.24 -1.83
C LYS A 154 4.75 -25.60 -1.25
N LEU A 155 3.47 -25.96 -1.40
CA LEU A 155 2.94 -27.26 -0.97
C LEU A 155 3.48 -28.40 -1.84
N ASP A 156 3.59 -28.20 -3.16
CA ASP A 156 4.13 -29.19 -4.10
C ASP A 156 5.62 -29.48 -3.83
N ILE A 157 6.41 -28.47 -3.51
CA ILE A 157 7.84 -28.65 -3.15
C ILE A 157 8.00 -29.40 -1.83
N THR A 158 7.03 -29.32 -0.92
CA THR A 158 7.10 -29.98 0.39
C THR A 158 6.71 -31.46 0.33
N LEU A 159 5.88 -31.85 -0.63
CA LEU A 159 5.38 -33.22 -0.79
C LEU A 159 6.24 -34.11 -1.71
N GLY A 160 7.26 -33.55 -2.38
CA GLY A 160 8.17 -34.28 -3.29
C GLY A 160 9.50 -34.77 -2.67
N GLY A 161 9.69 -34.61 -1.35
CA GLY A 161 10.97 -34.86 -0.67
C GLY A 161 11.13 -36.22 0.02
N GLN A 162 10.24 -37.18 -0.24
CA GLN A 162 10.38 -38.56 0.25
C GLN A 162 10.45 -39.54 -0.93
N TYR A 163 11.45 -39.34 -1.80
CA TYR A 163 11.92 -40.46 -2.62
C TYR A 163 12.84 -41.30 -1.74
N ASP A 164 12.37 -42.48 -1.36
CA ASP A 164 13.14 -43.50 -0.66
C ASP A 164 14.21 -44.01 -1.63
N SER A 165 15.45 -43.50 -1.52
CA SER A 165 16.56 -43.73 -2.45
C SER A 165 17.15 -45.15 -2.42
N ASN A 166 16.36 -46.17 -2.08
CA ASN A 166 16.84 -47.55 -1.91
C ASN A 166 16.42 -48.51 -3.03
N VAL A 167 15.85 -48.00 -4.13
CA VAL A 167 15.65 -48.82 -5.35
C VAL A 167 16.92 -48.75 -6.20
N ILE A 168 17.82 -49.71 -5.99
CA ILE A 168 18.90 -49.98 -6.94
C ILE A 168 18.24 -50.65 -8.16
N LEU A 169 18.19 -49.94 -9.28
CA LEU A 169 17.91 -50.56 -10.57
C LEU A 169 19.24 -51.14 -11.08
N GLU A 170 19.51 -52.40 -10.79
CA GLU A 170 20.53 -53.14 -11.52
C GLU A 170 20.03 -53.35 -12.97
N HIS A 171 20.85 -52.93 -13.93
CA HIS A 171 20.47 -52.81 -15.33
C HIS A 171 20.27 -54.16 -16.05
N ASP A 172 20.67 -55.29 -15.46
CA ASP A 172 20.90 -56.55 -16.22
C ASP A 172 20.26 -57.81 -15.63
N ASN A 173 19.08 -57.76 -14.99
CA ASN A 173 18.38 -59.00 -14.62
C ASN A 173 16.97 -59.07 -15.22
N PRO A 174 16.71 -59.93 -16.23
CA PRO A 174 15.38 -60.09 -16.78
C PRO A 174 14.45 -60.79 -15.77
N PRO A 175 13.14 -60.56 -15.83
CA PRO A 175 12.19 -61.12 -14.88
C PRO A 175 12.17 -62.65 -15.00
N VAL A 176 12.53 -63.34 -13.92
CA VAL A 176 12.34 -64.78 -13.82
C VAL A 176 10.84 -65.04 -13.80
N ALA A 177 10.33 -65.66 -14.87
CA ALA A 177 8.97 -66.14 -14.95
C ALA A 177 8.76 -67.20 -13.87
N GLY A 178 7.87 -66.93 -12.91
CA GLY A 178 7.37 -67.93 -11.97
C GLY A 178 6.51 -68.94 -12.72
N ALA A 179 7.15 -69.97 -13.27
CA ALA A 179 6.51 -71.24 -13.58
C ALA A 179 6.56 -72.09 -12.30
N GLY A 180 5.40 -72.53 -11.84
CA GLY A 180 5.31 -73.49 -10.75
C GLY A 180 5.92 -74.83 -11.15
N ASP A 181 6.37 -75.57 -10.16
CA ASP A 181 6.25 -77.03 -10.15
C ASP A 181 6.20 -77.51 -8.69
N ALA A 182 5.17 -78.30 -8.44
CA ALA A 182 5.05 -79.16 -7.29
C ALA A 182 6.06 -80.30 -7.43
N ASP A 183 6.75 -80.67 -6.35
CA ASP A 183 6.68 -82.02 -5.76
C ASP A 183 7.81 -82.26 -4.76
N ASP A 184 7.38 -82.75 -3.59
CA ASP A 184 7.95 -83.79 -2.74
C ASP A 184 9.45 -83.77 -2.41
N ILE A 185 9.82 -83.78 -1.11
CA ILE A 185 10.50 -84.92 -0.46
C ILE A 185 10.23 -84.90 1.06
N ARG A 186 9.62 -85.99 1.54
CA ARG A 186 9.55 -86.44 2.94
C ARG A 186 10.92 -86.52 3.62
N GLY A 187 11.05 -85.92 4.80
CA GLY A 187 12.09 -86.27 5.79
C GLY A 187 11.51 -87.21 6.85
N THR A 188 12.21 -88.31 7.07
CA THR A 188 12.11 -89.32 8.14
C THR A 188 11.76 -88.80 9.52
#